data_AF-A0A2E8E493-F1
#
_entry.id   AF-A0A2E8E493-F1
#
_cell.length_a   1.000
_cell.length_b   1.000
_cell.length_c   1.000
_cell.angle_alpha   90.00
_cell.angle_beta   90.00
_cell.angle_gamma   90.00
#
_symmetry.space_group_name_H-M   'P 1'
#
loop_
_entity.id
_entity.type
_entity.pdbx_description
1 polymer ?
#
loop_
_entity_poly.entity_id
_entity_poly.type
_entity_poly.pdbx_seq_one_letter_code
_entity_poly.pdbx_strand_id
1 'polypeptide(L)'
;MAKSSTKRPPGRPPAGRGGLAVTTTYVQTTLRLEPETKELLDALTRLLGRPQRQVTGEALALYARRLKGSDRELLRGLLRRKD
;
A
#
# COMPACT_ATOMS: atom_id res chain seq x y z
N MET A 1 0.85 -5.14 50.08
CA MET A 1 -0.12 -4.46 49.18
C MET A 1 0.51 -4.35 47.79
N ALA A 2 -0.06 -5.04 46.80
CA ALA A 2 0.51 -5.10 45.45
C ALA A 2 0.07 -3.88 44.61
N LYS A 3 1.03 -3.29 43.89
CA LYS A 3 0.86 -2.11 43.03
C LYS A 3 -0.07 -2.43 41.85
N SER A 4 -1.12 -1.64 41.66
CA SER A 4 -2.01 -1.72 40.51
C SER A 4 -1.29 -1.30 39.23
N SER A 5 -1.10 -2.24 38.32
CA SER A 5 -0.55 -1.98 36.99
C SER A 5 -1.60 -1.29 36.11
N THR A 6 -1.34 -0.05 35.71
CA THR A 6 -2.11 0.70 34.70
C THR A 6 -1.79 0.20 33.29
N LYS A 7 -2.14 -1.06 32.99
CA LYS A 7 -2.15 -1.55 31.61
C LYS A 7 -3.29 -0.87 30.87
N ARG A 8 -2.97 -0.01 29.90
CA ARG A 8 -3.91 0.56 28.94
C ARG A 8 -4.68 -0.59 28.27
N PRO A 9 -6.01 -0.49 28.08
CA PRO A 9 -6.78 -1.55 27.43
C PRO A 9 -6.24 -1.81 26.02
N PRO A 10 -6.19 -3.07 25.57
CA PRO A 10 -5.71 -3.41 24.25
C PRO A 10 -6.59 -2.71 23.21
N GLY A 11 -5.94 -2.12 22.20
CA GLY A 11 -6.56 -1.23 21.21
C GLY A 11 -7.73 -1.84 20.45
N ARG A 12 -8.47 -0.97 19.74
CA ARG A 12 -9.70 -1.30 19.01
C ARG A 12 -9.57 -2.63 18.26
N PRO A 13 -10.51 -3.57 18.44
CA PRO A 13 -10.52 -4.80 17.68
C PRO A 13 -10.60 -4.47 16.18
N PRO A 14 -9.94 -5.24 15.31
CA PRO A 14 -10.03 -5.06 13.86
C PRO A 14 -11.49 -5.01 13.41
N ALA A 15 -11.82 -4.05 12.55
CA ALA A 15 -13.19 -3.68 12.22
C ALA A 15 -13.99 -4.70 11.37
N GLY A 16 -13.45 -5.92 11.16
CA GLY A 16 -14.12 -6.97 10.39
C GLY A 16 -14.95 -7.90 11.25
N ARG A 17 -15.90 -8.62 10.61
CA ARG A 17 -16.76 -9.60 11.28
C ARG A 17 -15.89 -10.65 11.99
N GLY A 18 -16.06 -10.80 13.30
CA GLY A 18 -15.29 -11.75 14.11
C GLY A 18 -13.82 -11.38 14.38
N GLY A 19 -13.45 -10.10 14.23
CA GLY A 19 -12.06 -9.67 14.45
C GLY A 19 -11.12 -10.02 13.30
N LEU A 20 -11.67 -10.32 12.11
CA LEU A 20 -10.88 -10.47 10.90
C LEU A 20 -10.45 -9.10 10.36
N ALA A 21 -9.27 -9.04 9.75
CA ALA A 21 -8.87 -7.86 8.98
C ALA A 21 -9.89 -7.66 7.85
N VAL A 22 -10.41 -6.44 7.73
CA VAL A 22 -11.50 -6.08 6.79
C VAL A 22 -11.12 -6.39 5.33
N THR A 23 -9.83 -6.47 5.00
CA THR A 23 -9.34 -6.54 3.62
C THR A 23 -8.19 -7.54 3.46
N THR A 24 -8.50 -8.71 2.90
CA THR A 24 -7.50 -9.72 2.49
C THR A 24 -7.06 -9.57 1.03
N THR A 25 -7.79 -8.78 0.25
CA THR A 25 -7.62 -8.63 -1.20
C THR A 25 -6.50 -7.65 -1.60
N TYR A 26 -5.93 -6.92 -0.66
CA TYR A 26 -4.84 -5.98 -0.93
C TYR A 26 -3.98 -5.77 0.31
N VAL A 27 -2.70 -5.49 0.09
CA VAL A 27 -1.75 -5.11 1.14
C VAL A 27 -1.82 -3.60 1.34
N GLN A 28 -1.95 -3.15 2.58
CA GLN A 28 -1.83 -1.75 2.94
C GLN A 28 -0.35 -1.40 3.12
N THR A 29 0.14 -0.45 2.32
CA THR A 29 1.52 0.06 2.40
C THR A 29 1.49 1.56 2.63
N THR A 30 2.36 2.05 3.52
CA THR A 30 2.55 3.49 3.76
C THR A 30 3.76 3.96 2.97
N LEU A 31 3.58 4.93 2.07
CA LEU A 31 4.65 5.56 1.29
C LEU A 31 4.79 7.02 1.69
N ARG A 32 6.03 7.48 1.87
CA ARG A 32 6.33 8.92 1.97
C ARG A 32 6.53 9.44 0.54
N LEU A 33 5.80 10.49 0.19
CA LEU A 33 5.84 11.12 -1.13
C LEU A 33 6.24 12.57 -0.95
N GLU A 34 6.98 13.11 -1.93
CA GLU A 34 7.18 14.54 -2.04
C GLU A 34 5.83 15.25 -2.26
N PRO A 35 5.65 16.49 -1.77
CA PRO A 35 4.39 17.23 -1.88
C PRO A 35 3.85 17.28 -3.31
N GLU A 36 4.70 17.62 -4.28
CA GLU A 36 4.35 17.71 -5.70
C GLU A 36 3.83 16.37 -6.27
N THR A 37 4.41 15.25 -5.83
CA THR A 37 3.97 13.91 -6.25
C THR A 37 2.60 13.58 -5.67
N LYS A 38 2.31 14.02 -4.44
CA LYS A 38 1.00 13.84 -3.81
C LYS A 38 -0.08 14.67 -4.51
N GLU A 39 0.23 15.92 -4.87
CA GLU A 39 -0.68 16.80 -5.62
C GLU A 39 -1.03 16.21 -6.99
N LEU A 40 -0.02 15.71 -7.71
CA LEU A 40 -0.23 15.03 -8.99
C LEU A 40 -1.13 13.79 -8.83
N LEU A 41 -0.86 12.95 -7.82
CA LEU A 41 -1.68 11.77 -7.56
C LEU A 41 -3.14 12.15 -7.29
N ASP A 42 -3.38 13.20 -6.48
CA ASP A 42 -4.73 13.69 -6.22
C ASP A 42 -5.42 14.20 -7.48
N ALA A 43 -4.72 15.00 -8.29
CA ALA A 43 -5.26 15.49 -9.56
C ALA A 43 -5.64 14.34 -10.49
N LEU A 44 -4.79 13.32 -10.62
CA LEU A 44 -5.06 12.13 -11.43
C LEU A 44 -6.27 11.34 -10.91
N THR A 45 -6.40 11.20 -9.59
CA THR A 45 -7.55 10.48 -9.02
C THR A 45 -8.87 11.19 -9.28
N ARG A 46 -8.88 12.53 -9.20
CA ARG A 46 -10.05 13.35 -9.53
C ARG A 46 -10.39 13.26 -11.02
N LEU A 47 -9.37 13.40 -11.88
CA LEU A 47 -9.54 13.34 -13.33
C LEU A 47 -10.09 11.99 -13.80
N LEU A 48 -9.58 10.89 -13.24
CA LEU A 48 -9.96 9.53 -13.65
C LEU A 48 -11.17 8.97 -12.90
N GLY A 49 -11.62 9.64 -11.83
CA GLY A 49 -12.67 9.13 -10.94
C GLY A 49 -12.30 7.81 -10.26
N ARG A 50 -11.00 7.54 -10.06
CA ARG A 50 -10.49 6.26 -9.53
C ARG A 50 -9.79 6.45 -8.18
N PRO A 51 -9.90 5.47 -7.25
CA PRO A 51 -9.15 5.51 -6.00
C PRO A 51 -7.63 5.54 -6.22
N GLN A 52 -6.90 6.22 -5.33
CA GLN A 52 -5.43 6.31 -5.34
C GLN A 52 -4.76 4.94 -5.54
N ARG A 53 -5.25 3.89 -4.86
CA ARG A 53 -4.73 2.52 -5.02
C ARG A 53 -4.72 2.04 -6.47
N GLN A 54 -5.79 2.29 -7.22
CA GLN A 54 -5.89 1.86 -8.62
C GLN A 54 -4.97 2.69 -9.51
N VAL A 55 -4.98 4.01 -9.34
CA VAL A 55 -4.10 4.93 -10.10
C VAL A 55 -2.63 4.59 -9.88
N THR A 56 -2.20 4.41 -8.63
CA THR A 56 -0.82 4.02 -8.30
C THR A 56 -0.48 2.64 -8.85
N GLY A 57 -1.38 1.66 -8.74
CA GLY A 57 -1.15 0.32 -9.28
C GLY A 57 -0.97 0.32 -10.81
N GLU A 58 -1.80 1.07 -11.54
CA GLU A 58 -1.69 1.24 -12.98
C GLU A 58 -0.40 1.99 -13.37
N ALA A 59 -0.05 3.05 -12.64
CA ALA A 59 1.17 3.80 -12.87
C ALA A 59 2.43 2.92 -12.72
N LEU A 60 2.50 2.10 -11.67
CA LEU A 60 3.60 1.14 -11.47
C LEU A 60 3.67 0.10 -12.60
N ALA A 61 2.53 -0.44 -13.03
CA ALA A 61 2.48 -1.40 -14.13
C ALA A 61 2.94 -0.78 -15.46
N LEU A 62 2.52 0.46 -15.74
CA LEU A 62 2.97 1.21 -16.93
C LEU A 62 4.45 1.53 -16.88
N TYR A 63 4.96 1.95 -15.71
CA TYR A 63 6.39 2.20 -15.52
C TYR A 63 7.21 0.92 -15.77
N ALA A 64 6.82 -0.20 -15.17
CA ALA A 64 7.47 -1.49 -15.38
C ALA A 64 7.48 -1.94 -16.86
N ARG A 65 6.40 -1.64 -17.61
CA ARG A 65 6.32 -1.94 -19.05
C ARG A 65 7.27 -1.09 -19.89
N ARG A 66 7.53 0.16 -19.47
CA ARG A 66 8.42 1.11 -20.17
C ARG A 66 9.91 0.88 -19.95
N LEU A 67 10.28 0.07 -18.96
CA LEU A 67 11.68 -0.27 -18.67
C LEU A 67 12.37 -0.94 -19.87
N LYS A 68 13.70 -0.80 -19.95
CA LYS A 68 14.52 -1.49 -20.97
C LYS A 68 14.43 -3.01 -20.80
N GLY A 69 14.79 -3.77 -21.83
CA GLY A 69 14.72 -5.24 -21.82
C GLY A 69 15.45 -5.86 -20.63
N SER A 70 16.71 -5.46 -20.41
CA SER A 70 17.54 -5.89 -19.28
C SER A 70 16.90 -5.60 -17.92
N ASP A 71 16.34 -4.40 -17.74
CA ASP A 71 15.75 -3.98 -16.47
C ASP A 71 14.43 -4.73 -16.20
N ARG A 72 13.67 -5.04 -17.24
CA ARG A 72 12.47 -5.89 -17.14
C ARG A 72 12.82 -7.32 -16.73
N GLU A 73 13.91 -7.88 -17.25
CA GLU A 73 14.40 -9.20 -16.85
C GLU A 73 14.85 -9.22 -15.39
N LEU A 74 15.62 -8.22 -14.98
CA LEU A 74 16.01 -8.05 -13.58
C LEU A 74 14.79 -7.93 -12.67
N LEU A 75 13.82 -7.09 -13.02
CA LEU A 75 12.57 -6.94 -12.27
C LEU A 75 11.81 -8.26 -12.15
N ARG A 76 11.71 -9.06 -13.22
CA ARG A 76 11.12 -10.40 -13.16
C ARG A 76 11.89 -11.33 -12.22
N GLY A 77 13.22 -11.25 -12.21
CA GLY A 77 14.07 -12.00 -11.29
C GLY A 77 13.83 -11.62 -9.82
N LEU A 78 13.69 -10.33 -9.53
CA LEU A 78 13.40 -9.82 -8.19
C LEU A 78 12.02 -10.27 -7.70
N LEU A 79 11.00 -10.24 -8.55
CA LEU A 79 9.65 -10.69 -8.19
C LEU A 79 9.55 -12.20 -7.90
N ARG A 80 10.48 -13.01 -8.44
CA ARG A 80 10.50 -14.47 -8.25
C ARG A 80 11.29 -14.91 -7.03
N ARG A 81 12.22 -14.07 -6.54
CA ARG A 81 12.84 -14.29 -5.23
C ARG A 81 11.79 -13.99 -4.18
N LYS A 82 11.13 -15.03 -3.69
CA LYS A 82 10.58 -15.00 -2.34
C LYS A 82 11.76 -15.15 -1.40
N ASP A 83 11.98 -14.11 -0.59
CA ASP A 83 12.79 -14.23 0.62
C ASP A 83 12.21 -15.30 1.56
#